data_AF-A0A0J7I5N2-F1
#
_entry.id   AF-A0A0J7I5N2-F1
#
_cell.length_a   1.000
_cell.length_b   1.000
_cell.length_c   1.000
_cell.angle_alpha   90.00
_cell.angle_beta   90.00
_cell.angle_gamma   90.00
#
_symmetry.space_group_name_H-M   'P 1'
#
loop_
_entity.id
_entity.type
_entity.pdbx_description
1 polymer ?
#
loop_
_entity_poly.entity_id
_entity_poly.type
_entity_poly.pdbx_seq_one_letter_code
_entity_poly.pdbx_strand_id
1 'polypeptide(L)'
;MTEDGILVHNGYTNKAQVRNVEGQAHTVEVTISKADYPETGQHIQDAIASGKPSVVTIARDGSKTNRANSLRGIKTKPSLDRDEWPMAMFAEGGNGASVRHINPSDNRGAGSAIGNALSDYPNGTIVKVIITD
;
A
#
# COMPACT_ATOMS: atom_id res chain seq x y z
N MET A 1 -21.60 -13.31 1.91
CA MET A 1 -21.65 -11.83 1.93
C MET A 1 -22.14 -11.47 3.32
N THR A 2 -21.30 -10.87 4.17
CA THR A 2 -21.76 -10.26 5.43
C THR A 2 -22.27 -8.86 5.12
N GLU A 3 -23.22 -8.38 5.92
CA GLU A 3 -24.09 -7.20 5.66
C GLU A 3 -23.36 -5.86 5.49
N ASP A 4 -22.04 -5.79 5.64
CA ASP A 4 -21.22 -4.57 5.48
C ASP A 4 -20.26 -4.61 4.28
N GLY A 5 -20.37 -5.59 3.38
CA GLY A 5 -19.52 -5.66 2.18
C GLY A 5 -18.02 -5.92 2.46
N ILE A 6 -17.66 -6.22 3.71
CA ILE A 6 -16.29 -6.61 4.10
C ILE A 6 -16.06 -8.05 3.63
N LEU A 7 -15.27 -8.22 2.57
CA LEU A 7 -14.80 -9.53 2.13
C LEU A 7 -13.71 -10.05 3.08
N VAL A 8 -14.12 -10.81 4.10
CA VAL A 8 -13.21 -11.58 4.95
C VAL A 8 -12.84 -12.88 4.24
N HIS A 9 -11.75 -12.88 3.47
CA HIS A 9 -11.18 -14.12 2.94
C HIS A 9 -10.34 -14.81 4.03
N ASN A 10 -10.83 -15.95 4.49
CA ASN A 10 -10.04 -17.07 5.03
C ASN A 10 -9.34 -16.89 6.39
N GLY A 11 -10.10 -16.83 7.49
CA GLY A 11 -9.67 -17.24 8.86
C GLY A 11 -8.52 -16.47 9.54
N TYR A 12 -7.81 -15.61 8.81
CA TYR A 12 -6.84 -14.64 9.30
C TYR A 12 -7.52 -13.28 9.32
N THR A 13 -7.39 -12.54 10.43
CA THR A 13 -7.82 -11.15 10.47
C THR A 13 -7.01 -10.37 9.45
N ASN A 14 -7.62 -10.04 8.31
CA ASN A 14 -6.97 -9.20 7.31
C ASN A 14 -6.80 -7.81 7.93
N LYS A 15 -5.56 -7.43 8.22
CA LYS A 15 -5.19 -6.13 8.78
C LYS A 15 -5.31 -4.98 7.77
N ALA A 16 -5.63 -5.30 6.52
CA ALA A 16 -6.09 -4.36 5.52
C ALA A 16 -7.59 -4.60 5.23
N GLN A 17 -8.43 -3.62 5.55
CA GLN A 17 -9.87 -3.69 5.30
C GLN A 17 -10.18 -3.16 3.91
N VAL A 18 -11.07 -3.83 3.19
CA VAL A 18 -11.43 -3.49 1.81
C VAL A 18 -12.89 -3.06 1.75
N ARG A 19 -13.16 -1.97 1.05
CA ARG A 19 -14.51 -1.49 0.76
C ARG A 19 -14.63 -1.06 -0.69
N ASN A 20 -15.56 -1.65 -1.43
CA ASN A 20 -15.90 -1.18 -2.77
C ASN A 20 -16.77 0.08 -2.68
N VAL A 21 -16.58 1.01 -3.61
CA VAL A 21 -17.33 2.27 -3.65
C VAL A 21 -17.86 2.54 -5.06
N GLU A 22 -19.03 3.18 -5.14
CA GLU A 22 -19.66 3.58 -6.40
C GLU A 22 -19.77 5.11 -6.47
N GLY A 23 -19.76 5.66 -7.68
CA GLY A 23 -19.88 7.10 -7.91
C GLY A 23 -18.66 7.94 -7.48
N GLN A 24 -17.53 7.29 -7.20
CA GLN A 24 -16.26 7.95 -6.86
C GLN A 24 -15.23 7.80 -7.97
N ALA A 25 -14.16 8.61 -7.91
CA ALA A 25 -13.05 8.54 -8.85
C ALA A 25 -12.17 7.27 -8.68
N HIS A 26 -12.32 6.56 -7.56
CA HIS A 26 -11.71 5.27 -7.27
C HIS A 26 -12.78 4.19 -7.11
N THR A 27 -12.39 2.93 -7.29
CA THR A 27 -13.30 1.78 -7.24
C THR A 27 -13.28 1.06 -5.90
N VAL A 28 -12.17 1.17 -5.17
CA VAL A 28 -11.96 0.45 -3.90
C VAL A 28 -11.17 1.29 -2.92
N GLU A 29 -11.53 1.21 -1.66
CA GLU A 29 -10.82 1.77 -0.51
C GLU A 29 -10.12 0.63 0.24
N VAL A 30 -8.83 0.80 0.52
CA VAL A 30 -8.05 -0.11 1.36
C VAL A 30 -7.59 0.65 2.60
N THR A 31 -8.04 0.20 3.76
CA THR A 31 -7.74 0.82 5.05
C THR A 31 -6.72 -0.01 5.81
N ILE A 32 -5.67 0.63 6.30
CA ILE A 32 -4.64 0.05 7.18
C ILE A 32 -4.49 0.95 8.42
N SER A 33 -4.33 0.33 9.59
CA SER A 33 -4.19 1.06 10.87
C SER A 33 -2.74 1.14 11.30
N LYS A 34 -2.34 2.30 11.86
CA LYS A 34 -1.04 2.48 12.53
C LYS A 34 -0.93 1.67 13.82
N ALA A 35 -2.01 1.20 14.42
CA ALA A 35 -1.96 0.24 15.51
C ALA A 35 -1.37 -1.11 15.04
N ASP A 36 -1.62 -1.51 13.80
CA ASP A 36 -1.11 -2.76 13.21
C ASP A 36 0.27 -2.60 12.56
N TYR A 37 0.48 -1.47 11.86
CA TYR A 37 1.69 -1.16 11.10
C TYR A 37 2.14 0.29 11.35
N PRO A 38 2.64 0.61 12.55
CA PRO A 38 2.94 1.98 12.96
C PRO A 38 3.96 2.68 12.05
N GLU A 39 5.03 2.01 11.63
CA GLU A 39 6.08 2.65 10.84
C GLU A 39 5.66 2.84 9.38
N THR A 40 5.04 1.82 8.77
CA THR A 40 4.54 1.90 7.39
C THR A 40 3.38 2.89 7.28
N GLY A 41 2.40 2.81 8.19
CA GLY A 41 1.25 3.72 8.21
C GLY A 41 1.69 5.17 8.37
N GLN A 42 2.64 5.45 9.26
CA GLN A 42 3.20 6.79 9.41
C GLN A 42 3.95 7.25 8.14
N HIS A 43 4.72 6.36 7.50
CA HIS A 43 5.40 6.73 6.25
C HIS A 43 4.43 7.09 5.12
N ILE A 44 3.38 6.30 4.93
CA ILE A 44 2.35 6.57 3.91
C ILE A 44 1.64 7.89 4.23
N GLN A 45 1.25 8.11 5.49
CA GLN A 45 0.62 9.36 5.92
C GLN A 45 1.50 10.59 5.64
N ASP A 46 2.79 10.53 6.00
CA ASP A 46 3.73 11.63 5.76
C ASP A 46 4.00 11.86 4.27
N ALA A 47 4.10 10.78 3.49
CA ALA A 47 4.32 10.86 2.05
C ALA A 47 3.12 11.53 1.35
N ILE A 48 1.88 11.18 1.74
CA ILE A 48 0.66 11.82 1.25
C ILE A 48 0.62 13.30 1.65
N ALA A 49 0.93 13.62 2.91
CA ALA A 49 1.03 15.01 3.38
C ALA A 49 2.10 15.81 2.62
N SER A 50 3.13 15.13 2.11
CA SER A 50 4.19 15.70 1.26
C SER A 50 3.85 15.71 -0.25
N GLY A 51 2.58 15.46 -0.61
CA GLY A 51 2.08 15.55 -1.99
C GLY A 51 2.17 14.27 -2.81
N LYS A 52 2.48 13.10 -2.21
CA LYS A 52 2.31 11.81 -2.89
C LYS A 52 0.82 11.46 -2.98
N PRO A 53 0.40 10.72 -4.02
CA PRO A 53 -1.01 10.41 -4.19
C PRO A 53 -1.51 9.46 -3.08
N SER A 54 -2.73 9.68 -2.63
CA SER A 54 -3.50 8.73 -1.80
C SER A 54 -4.40 7.81 -2.63
N VAL A 55 -4.62 8.16 -3.90
CA VAL A 55 -5.34 7.36 -4.89
C VAL A 55 -4.34 6.86 -5.93
N VAL A 56 -4.25 5.54 -6.09
CA VAL A 56 -3.22 4.84 -6.84
C VAL A 56 -3.84 3.75 -7.71
N THR A 57 -3.17 3.38 -8.79
CA THR A 57 -3.70 2.46 -9.80
C THR A 57 -2.91 1.16 -9.79
N ILE A 58 -3.58 0.01 -9.69
CA ILE A 58 -2.89 -1.29 -9.67
C ILE A 58 -2.20 -1.54 -11.03
N ALA A 59 -0.88 -1.75 -11.01
CA ALA A 59 -0.07 -2.01 -12.20
C ALA A 59 1.09 -2.99 -11.87
N ARG A 60 0.74 -4.26 -11.60
CA ARG A 60 1.69 -5.25 -11.06
C ARG A 60 2.87 -5.57 -11.98
N ASP A 61 2.67 -5.49 -13.29
CA ASP A 61 3.68 -5.84 -14.31
C ASP A 61 4.91 -4.91 -14.23
N GLY A 62 4.71 -3.65 -13.81
CA GLY A 62 5.78 -2.66 -13.64
C GLY A 62 6.55 -2.76 -12.33
N SER A 63 6.16 -3.63 -11.40
CA SER A 63 6.63 -3.58 -10.01
C SER A 63 8.14 -3.73 -9.81
N LYS A 64 8.80 -4.59 -10.59
CA LYS A 64 10.25 -4.76 -10.54
C LYS A 64 10.97 -3.49 -10.99
N THR A 65 10.51 -2.89 -12.08
CA THR A 65 11.06 -1.65 -12.65
C THR A 65 10.82 -0.47 -11.72
N ASN A 66 9.61 -0.36 -11.15
CA ASN A 66 9.29 0.67 -10.17
C ASN A 66 10.23 0.58 -8.97
N ARG A 67 10.41 -0.61 -8.39
CA ARG A 67 11.32 -0.80 -7.26
C ARG A 67 12.78 -0.45 -7.59
N ALA A 68 13.25 -0.77 -8.79
CA ALA A 68 14.59 -0.39 -9.21
C ALA A 68 14.74 1.13 -9.31
N ASN A 69 13.69 1.82 -9.79
CA ASN A 69 13.67 3.26 -10.00
C ASN A 69 13.58 4.06 -8.69
N SER A 70 12.66 3.69 -7.79
CA SER A 70 12.48 4.34 -6.48
C SER A 70 13.71 4.20 -5.58
N LEU A 71 14.36 3.03 -5.60
CA LEU A 71 15.46 2.71 -4.70
C LEU A 71 16.84 3.09 -5.25
N ARG A 72 16.91 3.65 -6.46
CA ARG A 72 18.16 4.05 -7.12
C ARG A 72 18.92 5.08 -6.26
N GLY A 73 20.15 4.75 -5.90
CA GLY A 73 21.01 5.62 -5.08
C GLY A 73 20.72 5.58 -3.57
N ILE A 74 19.67 4.88 -3.13
CA ILE A 74 19.33 4.77 -1.71
C ILE A 74 20.01 3.53 -1.14
N LYS A 75 21.02 3.72 -0.29
CA LYS A 75 21.74 2.60 0.34
C LYS A 75 20.82 1.76 1.22
N THR A 76 21.09 0.46 1.30
CA THR A 76 20.50 -0.40 2.34
C THR A 76 21.06 0.00 3.71
N LYS A 77 20.29 -0.29 4.76
CA LYS A 77 20.74 -0.18 6.16
C LYS A 77 20.58 -1.56 6.81
N PRO A 78 21.55 -2.04 7.61
CA PRO A 78 21.38 -3.29 8.34
C PRO A 78 20.08 -3.31 9.13
N SER A 79 19.38 -4.44 9.08
CA SER A 79 18.14 -4.69 9.83
C SER A 79 16.93 -3.80 9.49
N LEU A 80 16.98 -3.02 8.42
CA LEU A 80 15.84 -2.19 7.97
C LEU A 80 15.51 -2.47 6.50
N ASP A 81 14.22 -2.46 6.19
CA ASP A 81 13.75 -2.47 4.81
C ASP A 81 13.60 -1.02 4.31
N ARG A 82 13.56 -0.83 2.98
CA ARG A 82 13.26 0.45 2.34
C ARG A 82 11.81 0.40 1.89
N ASP A 83 10.91 0.98 2.67
CA ASP A 83 9.50 1.13 2.31
C ASP A 83 9.32 2.24 1.27
N GLU A 84 8.30 2.10 0.42
CA GLU A 84 8.06 2.91 -0.78
C GLU A 84 6.61 3.41 -0.80
N TRP A 85 6.40 4.73 -0.87
CA TRP A 85 5.08 5.30 -1.18
C TRP A 85 5.12 6.32 -2.33
N PRO A 86 4.41 6.10 -3.45
CA PRO A 86 3.52 4.96 -3.72
C PRO A 86 4.29 3.63 -3.87
N MET A 87 3.64 2.53 -3.46
CA MET A 87 4.23 1.19 -3.54
C MET A 87 4.55 0.81 -4.99
N ALA A 88 5.58 -0.02 -5.19
CA ALA A 88 6.01 -0.42 -6.52
C ALA A 88 4.93 -1.14 -7.36
N MET A 89 3.92 -1.77 -6.73
CA MET A 89 2.82 -2.44 -7.43
C MET A 89 1.79 -1.49 -8.06
N PHE A 90 1.90 -0.18 -7.79
CA PHE A 90 1.03 0.84 -8.37
C PHE A 90 1.70 1.57 -9.53
N ALA A 91 0.90 2.11 -10.46
CA ALA A 91 1.37 2.86 -11.61
C ALA A 91 2.13 4.15 -11.22
N GLU A 92 1.74 4.75 -10.09
CA GLU A 92 2.31 5.97 -9.50
C GLU A 92 3.59 5.67 -8.69
N GLY A 93 3.95 4.39 -8.55
CA GLY A 93 5.18 3.96 -7.90
C GLY A 93 6.42 4.25 -8.77
N GLY A 94 7.60 3.95 -8.21
CA GLY A 94 8.87 4.10 -8.92
C GLY A 94 9.50 5.49 -8.80
N ASN A 95 9.80 6.15 -9.92
CA ASN A 95 10.55 7.41 -9.90
C ASN A 95 9.79 8.45 -9.07
N GLY A 96 10.45 8.99 -8.05
CA GLY A 96 9.86 10.00 -7.17
C GLY A 96 8.98 9.43 -6.06
N ALA A 97 8.89 8.11 -5.87
CA ALA A 97 8.31 7.55 -4.64
C ALA A 97 9.08 8.05 -3.41
N SER A 98 8.36 8.34 -2.33
CA SER A 98 8.95 8.54 -1.01
C SER A 98 9.53 7.22 -0.53
N VAL A 99 10.74 7.25 0.04
CA VAL A 99 11.42 6.06 0.56
C VAL A 99 11.87 6.29 1.99
N ARG A 100 11.54 5.36 2.88
CA ARG A 100 11.93 5.41 4.30
C ARG A 100 12.51 4.07 4.74
N HIS A 101 13.57 4.11 5.54
CA HIS A 101 14.06 2.90 6.21
C HIS A 101 13.19 2.61 7.43
N ILE A 102 12.54 1.46 7.47
CA ILE A 102 11.63 1.06 8.55
C ILE A 102 11.84 -0.39 8.98
N ASN A 103 11.25 -0.78 10.10
CA ASN A 103 11.30 -2.15 10.62
C ASN A 103 10.82 -3.17 9.56
N PRO A 104 11.59 -4.24 9.26
CA PRO A 104 11.21 -5.21 8.23
C PRO A 104 9.92 -5.97 8.52
N SER A 105 9.60 -6.25 9.78
CA SER A 105 8.36 -6.97 10.14
C SER A 105 7.12 -6.11 9.90
N ASP A 106 7.21 -4.82 10.23
CA ASP A 106 6.18 -3.82 9.96
C ASP A 106 5.94 -3.69 8.45
N ASN A 107 7.01 -3.40 7.70
CA ASN A 107 6.98 -3.21 6.24
C ASN A 107 6.40 -4.41 5.49
N ARG A 108 6.94 -5.61 5.76
CA ARG A 108 6.52 -6.83 5.06
C ARG A 108 5.11 -7.25 5.44
N GLY A 109 4.74 -7.03 6.72
CA GLY A 109 3.39 -7.25 7.20
C GLY A 109 2.39 -6.37 6.47
N ALA A 110 2.64 -5.06 6.39
CA ALA A 110 1.79 -4.11 5.69
C ALA A 110 1.71 -4.41 4.20
N GLY A 111 2.86 -4.66 3.55
CA GLY A 111 2.93 -5.03 2.14
C GLY A 111 2.15 -6.31 1.83
N SER A 112 2.22 -7.32 2.69
CA SER A 112 1.44 -8.55 2.54
C SER A 112 -0.06 -8.31 2.76
N ALA A 113 -0.45 -7.50 3.73
CA ALA A 113 -1.85 -7.18 4.00
C ALA A 113 -2.49 -6.45 2.82
N ILE A 114 -1.86 -5.37 2.33
CA ILE A 114 -2.33 -4.62 1.16
C ILE A 114 -2.33 -5.50 -0.09
N GLY A 115 -1.26 -6.28 -0.32
CA GLY A 115 -1.14 -7.17 -1.47
C GLY A 115 -2.23 -8.23 -1.51
N ASN A 116 -2.53 -8.86 -0.37
CA ASN A 116 -3.60 -9.86 -0.24
C ASN A 116 -4.99 -9.22 -0.34
N ALA A 117 -5.21 -8.08 0.30
CA ALA A 117 -6.45 -7.32 0.19
C ALA A 117 -6.79 -6.94 -1.25
N LEU A 118 -5.77 -6.72 -2.08
CA LEU A 118 -5.92 -6.36 -3.47
C LEU A 118 -5.77 -7.54 -4.45
N SER A 119 -5.59 -8.78 -3.99
CA SER A 119 -5.21 -9.91 -4.88
C SER A 119 -6.20 -10.15 -6.03
N ASP A 120 -7.49 -10.01 -5.73
CA ASP A 120 -8.59 -10.32 -6.66
C ASP A 120 -8.92 -9.15 -7.59
N TYR A 121 -8.28 -7.98 -7.37
CA TYR A 121 -8.50 -6.79 -8.17
C TYR A 121 -7.54 -6.76 -9.37
N PRO A 122 -8.06 -6.63 -10.61
CA PRO A 122 -7.24 -6.63 -11.82
C PRO A 122 -6.35 -5.38 -11.90
N ASN A 123 -5.30 -5.45 -12.72
CA ASN A 123 -4.54 -4.26 -13.11
C ASN A 123 -5.50 -3.22 -13.74
N GLY A 124 -5.26 -1.93 -13.47
CA GLY A 124 -6.14 -0.82 -13.85
C GLY A 124 -7.17 -0.43 -12.78
N THR A 125 -7.36 -1.24 -11.73
CA THR A 125 -8.21 -0.86 -10.59
C THR A 125 -7.65 0.37 -9.89
N ILE A 126 -8.51 1.35 -9.61
CA ILE A 126 -8.15 2.60 -8.93
C ILE A 126 -8.47 2.45 -7.43
N VAL A 127 -7.45 2.54 -6.61
CA VAL A 127 -7.47 2.24 -5.18
C VAL A 127 -7.21 3.52 -4.40
N LYS A 128 -8.03 3.82 -3.39
CA LYS A 128 -7.70 4.82 -2.38
C LYS A 128 -7.15 4.13 -1.14
N VAL A 129 -5.95 4.47 -0.72
CA VAL A 129 -5.37 3.96 0.53
C VAL A 129 -5.65 4.93 1.66
N ILE A 130 -6.18 4.39 2.76
CA ILE A 130 -6.62 5.14 3.93
C ILE A 130 -5.79 4.67 5.13
N ILE A 131 -5.17 5.63 5.82
CA ILE A 131 -4.43 5.37 7.07
C ILE A 131 -5.32 5.79 8.24
N THR A 132 -5.54 4.88 9.18
CA THR A 132 -6.18 5.19 10.47
C THR A 132 -5.17 5.09 11.60
N ASP A 133 -5.52 5.66 12.75
CA ASP A 133 -4.80 5.41 14.00
C ASP A 133 -4.97 3.97 14.49
#